data_AF-A0A531LMV8-F1
#
_entry.id   AF-A0A531LMV8-F1
#
_cell.length_a   1.000
_cell.length_b   1.000
_cell.length_c   1.000
_cell.angle_alpha   90.00
_cell.angle_beta   90.00
_cell.angle_gamma   90.00
#
_symmetry.space_group_name_H-M   'P 1'
#
loop_
_entity.id
_entity.type
_entity.pdbx_description
1 polymer ?
#
loop_
_entity_poly.entity_id
_entity_poly.type
_entity_poly.pdbx_seq_one_letter_code
_entity_poly.pdbx_strand_id
1 'polypeptide(L)' 'ARTVPGAFRLVHGGIDHIQREPVGTLFLSIPGGDAGHLAEVIAFLESRQARVEVLGHVADPV' A
#
# COMPACT_ATOMS: atom_id res chain seq x y z
N ALA A 1 2.73 -10.47 13.96
CA ALA A 1 2.67 -10.01 12.55
C ALA A 1 2.98 -8.52 12.52
N ARG A 2 3.84 -8.05 11.61
CA ARG A 2 4.13 -6.61 11.47
C ARG A 2 3.11 -6.04 10.48
N THR A 3 2.30 -5.08 10.92
CA THR A 3 1.24 -4.40 10.15
C THR A 3 1.84 -3.30 9.26
N VAL A 4 1.11 -2.89 8.22
CA VAL A 4 1.49 -1.71 7.42
C VAL A 4 1.70 -0.53 8.39
N PRO A 5 2.82 0.22 8.26
CA PRO A 5 3.08 1.36 9.13
C PRO A 5 1.99 2.42 9.00
N GLY A 6 1.66 3.06 10.13
CA GLY A 6 0.79 4.23 10.20
C GLY A 6 -0.57 4.12 9.51
N ALA A 7 -1.14 5.28 9.18
CA ALA A 7 -2.44 5.38 8.56
C ALA A 7 -2.36 5.13 7.05
N PHE A 8 -3.30 4.32 6.54
CA PHE A 8 -3.52 4.10 5.12
C PHE A 8 -5.00 3.80 4.89
N ARG A 9 -5.46 3.98 3.65
CA ARG A 9 -6.80 3.57 3.22
C ARG A 9 -6.69 2.66 2.01
N LEU A 10 -7.41 1.53 2.03
CA LEU A 10 -7.64 0.74 0.83
C LEU A 10 -8.68 1.47 -0.04
N VAL A 11 -8.26 1.90 -1.23
CA VAL A 11 -9.12 2.58 -2.21
C VAL A 11 -9.86 1.55 -3.06
N HIS A 12 -9.12 0.57 -3.60
CA HIS A 12 -9.65 -0.49 -4.44
C HIS A 12 -8.69 -1.68 -4.46
N GLY A 13 -9.14 -2.81 -4.98
CA GLY A 13 -8.32 -4.00 -5.19
C GLY A 13 -8.92 -5.24 -4.54
N GLY A 14 -8.20 -6.34 -4.68
CA GLY A 14 -8.62 -7.62 -4.16
C GLY A 14 -7.44 -8.58 -4.07
N ILE A 15 -7.65 -9.64 -3.30
CA ILE A 15 -6.75 -10.77 -3.17
C ILE A 15 -7.54 -12.01 -3.57
N ASP A 16 -7.00 -12.76 -4.51
CA ASP A 16 -7.46 -14.11 -4.85
C ASP A 16 -6.42 -15.13 -4.36
N HIS A 17 -6.78 -16.42 -4.36
CA HIS A 17 -5.88 -17.50 -3.97
C HIS A 17 -5.65 -18.45 -5.15
N ILE A 18 -4.47 -18.40 -5.74
CA ILE A 18 -4.07 -19.29 -6.83
C ILE A 18 -3.19 -20.38 -6.23
N GLN A 19 -3.60 -21.64 -6.33
CA GLN A 19 -2.84 -22.76 -5.74
C GLN A 19 -2.50 -22.55 -4.25
N ARG A 20 -3.39 -21.87 -3.51
CA ARG A 20 -3.26 -21.48 -2.10
C ARG A 20 -2.30 -20.30 -1.81
N GLU A 21 -1.70 -19.70 -2.83
CA GLU A 21 -0.90 -18.48 -2.68
C GLU A 21 -1.78 -17.24 -2.89
N PRO A 22 -1.74 -16.24 -1.98
CA PRO A 22 -2.47 -14.99 -2.17
C PRO A 22 -1.86 -14.18 -3.32
N VAL A 23 -2.68 -13.86 -4.32
CA VAL A 23 -2.28 -13.03 -5.47
C VAL A 23 -3.28 -11.90 -5.62
N GLY A 24 -2.79 -10.67 -5.73
CA GLY A 24 -3.68 -9.51 -5.79
C GLY A 24 -2.99 -8.22 -6.18
N THR A 25 -3.80 -7.21 -6.44
CA THR A 25 -3.36 -5.83 -6.63
C THR A 25 -4.25 -4.94 -5.77
N LEU A 26 -3.61 -4.03 -5.04
CA LEU A 26 -4.27 -3.11 -4.10
C LEU A 26 -3.89 -1.68 -4.47
N PHE A 27 -4.87 -0.79 -4.48
CA PHE A 27 -4.70 0.65 -4.59
C PHE A 27 -4.85 1.25 -3.20
N LEU A 28 -3.79 1.87 -2.70
CA LEU A 28 -3.73 2.42 -1.35
C LEU A 28 -3.60 3.94 -1.41
N SER A 29 -4.32 4.64 -0.53
CA SER A 29 -4.12 6.06 -0.26
C SER A 29 -3.33 6.22 1.03
N ILE A 30 -2.26 7.01 0.97
CA ILE A 30 -1.37 7.31 2.10
C ILE A 30 -1.51 8.81 2.42
N PRO A 31 -1.77 9.21 3.68
CA PRO A 31 -1.83 10.62 4.04
C PRO A 31 -0.51 11.34 3.72
N GLY A 32 -0.60 12.43 2.94
CA GLY A 32 0.56 13.19 2.47
C GLY A 32 1.17 14.18 3.48
N GLY A 33 0.70 14.19 4.73
CA GLY A 33 1.16 15.13 5.76
C GLY A 33 2.59 14.89 6.25
N ASP A 34 3.15 13.71 5.98
CA ASP A 34 4.52 13.33 6.31
C ASP A 34 5.16 12.57 5.15
N ALA A 35 6.26 13.10 4.62
CA ALA A 35 7.01 12.49 3.54
C ALA A 35 7.77 11.21 3.98
N GLY A 36 8.13 11.11 5.27
CA GLY A 36 8.79 9.92 5.83
C GLY A 36 7.87 8.70 5.85
N HIS A 37 6.60 8.91 6.21
CA HIS A 37 5.57 7.88 6.25
C HIS A 37 5.39 7.14 4.92
N LEU A 38 5.35 7.85 3.79
CA LEU A 38 5.25 7.20 2.47
C LEU A 38 6.44 6.25 2.22
N ALA A 39 7.66 6.70 2.52
CA ALA A 39 8.86 5.88 2.33
C ALA A 39 8.85 4.63 3.22
N GLU A 40 8.38 4.72 4.46
CA GLU A 40 8.24 3.58 5.37
C GLU A 40 7.22 2.55 4.87
N VAL A 41 6.08 3.00 4.34
CA VAL A 41 5.06 2.13 3.75
C VAL A 41 5.61 1.40 2.53
N ILE A 42 6.32 2.10 1.63
CA ILE A 42 6.94 1.50 0.44
C ILE A 42 7.94 0.42 0.86
N ALA A 43 8.88 0.76 1.76
CA ALA A 43 9.88 -0.18 2.24
C ALA A 43 9.25 -1.41 2.90
N PHE A 44 8.17 -1.24 3.64
CA PHE A 44 7.42 -2.34 4.25
C PHE A 44 6.81 -3.30 3.22
N LEU A 45 6.22 -2.77 2.14
CA LEU A 45 5.59 -3.57 1.09
C LEU A 45 6.65 -4.30 0.25
N GLU A 46 7.72 -3.60 -0.13
CA GLU A 46 8.84 -4.19 -0.87
C GLU A 46 9.57 -5.27 -0.06
N SER A 47 9.70 -5.11 1.27
CA SER A 47 10.25 -6.15 2.14
C SER A 47 9.41 -7.44 2.18
N ARG A 48 8.20 -7.41 1.62
CA ARG A 48 7.29 -8.56 1.44
C ARG A 48 7.18 -8.98 -0.03
N GLN A 49 8.11 -8.52 -0.86
CA GLN A 49 8.18 -8.79 -2.29
C GLN A 49 6.96 -8.25 -3.07
N ALA A 50 6.21 -7.31 -2.51
CA ALA A 50 5.21 -6.57 -3.27
C ALA A 50 5.92 -5.65 -4.27
N ARG A 51 5.34 -5.50 -5.46
CA ARG A 51 5.74 -4.46 -6.41
C ARG A 51 4.94 -3.21 -6.08
N VAL A 52 5.61 -2.07 -6.00
CA VAL A 52 5.00 -0.80 -5.60
C VAL A 52 5.22 0.24 -6.69
N GLU A 53 4.17 0.99 -7.01
CA GLU A 53 4.20 2.12 -7.93
C GLU A 53 3.44 3.28 -7.28
N VAL A 54 4.03 4.49 -7.32
CA VAL A 54 3.38 5.71 -6.84
C VAL A 54 2.67 6.36 -8.03
N LEU A 55 1.34 6.26 -8.05
CA LEU A 55 0.51 6.77 -9.16
C LEU A 55 0.36 8.30 -9.17
N GLY A 56 0.56 8.96 -8.02
CA GLY A 56 0.48 10.42 -7.90
C GLY A 56 0.07 10.87 -6.50
N HIS A 57 -0.14 12.18 -6.35
CA HIS A 57 -0.63 12.83 -5.14
C HIS A 57 -2.03 13.39 -5.38
N VAL A 58 -2.98 13.09 -4.49
CA VAL A 58 -4.33 13.67 -4.53
C VAL A 58 -4.41 14.80 -3.51
N ALA A 59 -4.75 16.01 -3.97
CA ALA A 59 -4.76 17.22 -3.14
C ALA A 59 -5.95 17.30 -2.16
N ASP A 60 -7.05 16.62 -2.48
CA ASP A 60 -8.26 16.58 -1.65
C ASP A 60 -8.44 15.19 -1.02
N PRO A 61 -8.90 15.10 0.23
CA PRO A 61 -9.17 13.81 0.85
C PRO A 61 -10.34 13.11 0.15
N VAL A 62 -10.07 11.91 -0.39
CA VAL A 62 -11.10 10.96 -0.87
C VAL A 62 -11.77 10.21 0.26
#